data_AF-A0AAD4TK71-F1
#
_entry.id   AF-A0AAD4TK71-F1
#
_cell.length_a   1.000
_cell.length_b   1.000
_cell.length_c   1.000
_cell.angle_alpha   90.00
_cell.angle_beta   90.00
_cell.angle_gamma   90.00
#
_symmetry.space_group_name_H-M   'P 1'
#
loop_
_entity.id
_entity.type
_entity.pdbx_description
1 polymer ?
#
loop_
_entity_poly.entity_id
_entity_poly.type
_entity_poly.pdbx_seq_one_letter_code
_entity_poly.pdbx_strand_id
1 'polypeptide(L)'
;MLCIYYIIGRLILHDEYNGEDVEITENGRKLIQRFLKGKTPHAEVNPYPVSVNIFRYVVCLCSLIPQFYNLCYYLFSSLFMQDYVDYIEHHAKHPLSNAPEPKRRFIQSKWENKEVLRLVRAIRNGHITFEKPNEEKRVYSLWEPDSGPTEKRLGLSHEESYNPSLEYIPTQEEISGYELMYEEDRPKYIPRRYESLRKVPAYENAVKDTFDRCLDLYLCPRTRKKRINIDPESLKPKLPSRKDLKPYPTTCFLEYKGHSDAVTSIAVQVSGQWLASGSRDGTVRIWEVETGRCLKMWDVGEAVHCVAWNPNPQLHILAISAGQDVLVLNTGLGNAEEQQRIKELVHVDAPSAIDNSDKSTPIVSWLQHDKHEGIRLKHIK
;
A
#
# COMPACT_ATOMS: atom_id res chain seq x y z
N MET A 1 -91.59 -45.18 -16.66
CA MET A 1 -90.29 -44.59 -16.30
C MET A 1 -89.60 -45.65 -15.44
N LEU A 2 -88.71 -46.48 -16.00
CA LEU A 2 -88.24 -47.69 -15.30
C LEU A 2 -87.41 -47.32 -14.06
N CYS A 3 -87.98 -47.59 -12.88
CA CYS A 3 -87.30 -47.39 -11.61
C CYS A 3 -86.50 -48.64 -11.24
N ILE A 4 -85.19 -48.47 -11.05
CA ILE A 4 -84.24 -49.56 -10.76
C ILE A 4 -83.85 -49.48 -9.29
N TYR A 5 -84.10 -50.55 -8.52
CA TYR A 5 -83.73 -50.60 -7.11
C TYR A 5 -82.89 -51.83 -6.80
N TYR A 6 -81.84 -51.65 -5.99
CA TYR A 6 -80.82 -52.67 -5.71
C TYR A 6 -81.00 -53.21 -4.29
N ILE A 7 -81.44 -54.47 -4.17
CA ILE A 7 -81.65 -55.11 -2.86
C ILE A 7 -80.88 -56.44 -2.83
N ILE A 8 -79.94 -56.53 -1.88
CA ILE A 8 -79.13 -57.72 -1.53
C ILE A 8 -78.65 -58.53 -2.75
N GLY A 9 -77.76 -57.94 -3.53
CA GLY A 9 -76.99 -58.63 -4.59
C GLY A 9 -77.77 -59.06 -5.82
N ARG A 10 -79.08 -58.78 -5.90
CA ARG A 10 -79.92 -59.07 -7.07
C ARG A 10 -80.46 -57.77 -7.67
N LEU A 11 -80.28 -57.64 -9.00
CA LEU A 11 -80.82 -56.55 -9.80
C LEU A 11 -82.20 -56.96 -10.34
N ILE A 12 -83.23 -56.28 -9.85
CA ILE A 12 -84.65 -56.51 -10.12
C ILE A 12 -85.21 -55.25 -10.80
N LEU A 13 -86.00 -55.42 -11.86
CA LEU A 13 -86.70 -54.34 -12.55
C LEU A 13 -88.21 -54.52 -12.37
N HIS A 14 -88.88 -53.44 -11.98
CA HIS A 14 -90.33 -53.44 -11.91
C HIS A 14 -90.91 -53.03 -13.28
N ASP A 15 -91.72 -53.90 -13.89
CA ASP A 15 -92.39 -53.62 -15.15
C ASP A 15 -93.75 -52.94 -14.90
N GLU A 16 -93.84 -51.65 -15.20
CA GLU A 16 -95.05 -50.84 -14.97
C GLU A 16 -96.26 -51.28 -15.81
N TYR A 17 -96.08 -52.03 -16.90
CA TYR A 17 -97.22 -52.46 -17.73
C TYR A 17 -97.94 -53.68 -17.17
N ASN A 18 -97.16 -54.65 -16.69
CA ASN A 18 -97.69 -55.92 -16.20
C ASN A 18 -97.75 -55.98 -14.67
N GLY A 19 -97.12 -55.04 -13.98
CA GLY A 19 -97.17 -54.91 -12.52
C GLY A 19 -96.32 -55.95 -11.77
N GLU A 20 -95.34 -56.56 -12.43
CA GLU A 20 -94.50 -57.62 -11.85
C GLU A 20 -93.03 -57.18 -11.69
N ASP A 21 -92.36 -57.77 -10.72
CA ASP A 21 -90.93 -57.59 -10.47
C ASP A 21 -90.11 -58.68 -11.17
N VAL A 22 -89.34 -58.29 -12.18
CA VAL A 22 -88.59 -59.21 -13.05
C VAL A 22 -87.11 -59.18 -12.72
N GLU A 23 -86.53 -60.35 -12.40
CA GLU A 23 -85.10 -60.49 -12.18
C GLU A 23 -84.31 -60.50 -13.52
N ILE A 24 -83.28 -59.64 -13.64
CA ILE A 24 -82.47 -59.57 -14.86
C ILE A 24 -81.59 -60.84 -15.00
N THR A 25 -81.63 -61.46 -16.19
CA THR A 25 -80.81 -62.62 -16.56
C THR A 25 -79.30 -62.36 -16.44
N GLU A 26 -78.52 -63.41 -16.22
CA GLU A 26 -77.07 -63.28 -15.98
C GLU A 26 -76.32 -62.66 -17.18
N ASN A 27 -76.77 -62.94 -18.40
CA ASN A 27 -76.24 -62.33 -19.63
C ASN A 27 -76.55 -60.84 -19.71
N GLY A 28 -77.77 -60.42 -19.33
CA GLY A 28 -78.14 -59.01 -19.23
C GLY A 28 -77.28 -58.25 -18.23
N ARG A 29 -77.00 -58.85 -17.07
CA ARG A 29 -76.10 -58.26 -16.06
C ARG A 29 -74.66 -58.10 -16.60
N LYS A 30 -74.10 -59.14 -17.24
CA LYS A 30 -72.76 -59.08 -17.86
C LYS A 30 -72.67 -57.99 -18.94
N LEU A 31 -73.74 -57.79 -19.72
CA LEU A 31 -73.81 -56.76 -20.76
C LEU A 31 -73.80 -55.35 -20.15
N ILE A 32 -74.64 -55.09 -19.15
CA ILE A 32 -74.69 -53.81 -18.43
C ILE A 32 -73.34 -53.50 -17.78
N GLN A 33 -72.70 -54.51 -17.19
CA GLN A 33 -71.38 -54.33 -16.55
C GLN A 33 -70.25 -54.05 -17.56
N ARG A 34 -70.36 -54.55 -18.81
CA ARG A 34 -69.44 -54.22 -19.91
C ARG A 34 -69.63 -52.78 -20.39
N PHE A 35 -70.87 -52.32 -20.49
CA PHE A 35 -71.18 -50.92 -20.81
C PHE A 35 -70.61 -49.96 -19.75
N LEU A 36 -70.80 -50.26 -18.46
CA LEU A 36 -70.22 -49.45 -17.38
C LEU A 36 -68.68 -49.39 -17.42
N LYS A 37 -68.02 -50.43 -17.96
CA LYS A 37 -66.56 -50.47 -18.14
C LYS A 37 -66.10 -49.95 -19.51
N GLY A 38 -66.98 -49.39 -20.33
CA GLY A 38 -66.65 -48.82 -21.65
C GLY A 38 -66.23 -49.85 -22.71
N LYS A 39 -66.57 -51.13 -22.54
CA LYS A 39 -66.27 -52.20 -23.51
C LYS A 39 -67.44 -52.39 -24.47
N THR A 40 -67.15 -52.87 -25.68
CA THR A 40 -68.18 -53.12 -26.71
C THR A 40 -69.18 -54.21 -26.29
N PRO A 41 -70.44 -54.15 -26.76
CA PRO A 41 -71.52 -55.00 -26.25
C PRO A 41 -71.34 -56.48 -26.61
N HIS A 42 -70.89 -56.76 -27.83
CA HIS A 42 -70.65 -58.10 -28.34
C HIS A 42 -69.19 -58.50 -28.12
N ALA A 43 -68.96 -59.70 -27.57
CA ALA A 43 -67.62 -60.18 -27.23
C ALA A 43 -66.74 -60.43 -28.46
N GLU A 44 -67.36 -60.72 -29.60
CA GLU A 44 -66.70 -61.24 -30.81
C GLU A 44 -66.28 -60.15 -31.81
N VAL A 45 -66.50 -58.87 -31.49
CA VAL A 45 -66.14 -57.76 -32.38
C VAL A 45 -64.70 -57.33 -32.12
N ASN A 46 -63.84 -57.46 -33.13
CA ASN A 46 -62.43 -57.04 -33.06
C ASN A 46 -62.33 -55.50 -32.94
N PRO A 47 -61.75 -54.94 -31.85
CA PRO A 47 -61.65 -53.50 -31.65
C PRO A 47 -60.67 -52.79 -32.60
N TYR A 48 -59.77 -53.53 -33.24
CA TYR A 48 -58.81 -53.01 -34.21
C TYR A 48 -59.02 -53.66 -35.58
N PRO A 49 -60.13 -53.36 -36.26
CA PRO A 49 -60.32 -53.84 -37.62
C PRO A 49 -59.29 -53.17 -38.52
N VAL A 50 -58.53 -53.96 -39.26
CA VAL A 50 -57.60 -53.45 -40.27
C VAL A 50 -58.43 -52.74 -41.35
N SER A 51 -58.09 -51.47 -41.65
CA SER A 51 -58.85 -50.64 -42.58
C SER A 51 -58.81 -51.21 -43.99
N VAL A 52 -59.95 -51.70 -44.47
CA VAL A 52 -60.12 -52.17 -45.84
C VAL A 52 -60.54 -51.00 -46.72
N ASN A 53 -59.72 -50.61 -47.70
CA ASN A 53 -60.02 -49.53 -48.64
C ASN A 53 -60.98 -50.02 -49.74
N ILE A 54 -62.28 -49.98 -49.46
CA ILE A 54 -63.35 -50.51 -50.35
C ILE A 54 -63.42 -49.76 -51.70
N PHE A 55 -62.96 -48.52 -51.78
CA PHE A 55 -62.99 -47.69 -52.99
C PHE A 55 -62.08 -48.18 -54.14
N ARG A 56 -61.20 -49.16 -53.90
CA ARG A 56 -60.26 -49.66 -54.91
C ARG A 56 -60.76 -50.90 -55.66
N TYR A 57 -61.94 -51.42 -55.31
CA TYR A 57 -62.44 -52.74 -55.75
C TYR A 57 -63.28 -52.72 -57.05
N VAL A 58 -63.85 -51.58 -57.44
CA VAL A 58 -64.87 -51.53 -58.52
C VAL A 58 -64.25 -51.40 -59.93
N VAL A 59 -63.03 -50.89 -60.06
CA VAL A 59 -62.48 -50.48 -61.37
C VAL A 59 -61.82 -51.62 -62.16
N CYS A 60 -61.48 -52.76 -61.53
CA CYS A 60 -60.65 -53.79 -62.16
C CYS A 60 -61.42 -55.00 -62.75
N LEU A 61 -62.71 -55.19 -62.44
CA LEU A 61 -63.49 -56.36 -62.89
C LEU A 61 -64.20 -56.19 -64.24
N CYS A 62 -64.11 -55.03 -64.90
CA CYS A 62 -64.77 -54.77 -66.20
C CYS A 62 -63.87 -55.00 -67.44
N SER A 63 -62.56 -55.24 -67.30
CA SER A 63 -61.64 -55.16 -68.46
C SER A 63 -61.05 -56.49 -68.97
N LEU A 64 -61.31 -57.64 -68.34
CA LEU A 64 -60.82 -58.94 -68.83
C LEU A 64 -61.90 -60.04 -68.68
N ILE A 65 -62.87 -60.01 -69.61
CA ILE A 65 -63.57 -61.13 -70.33
C ILE A 65 -63.73 -62.46 -69.55
N PRO A 66 -64.94 -63.04 -69.44
CA PRO A 66 -65.25 -64.15 -70.36
C PRO A 66 -66.74 -64.45 -70.65
N GLN A 67 -67.00 -64.81 -71.92
CA GLN A 67 -68.04 -65.77 -72.25
C GLN A 67 -67.81 -67.05 -71.43
N PHE A 68 -68.64 -67.32 -70.43
CA PHE A 68 -69.47 -68.50 -70.35
C PHE A 68 -70.36 -68.39 -69.11
N TYR A 69 -71.64 -68.65 -69.35
CA TYR A 69 -72.75 -68.64 -68.42
C TYR A 69 -72.55 -69.64 -67.26
N ASN A 70 -73.13 -69.29 -66.10
CA ASN A 70 -73.66 -70.19 -65.08
C ASN A 70 -72.84 -71.46 -64.77
N LEU A 71 -71.92 -71.38 -63.82
CA LEU A 71 -71.78 -72.30 -62.66
C LEU A 71 -70.44 -71.99 -61.96
N CYS A 72 -70.48 -71.19 -60.90
CA CYS A 72 -69.58 -71.29 -59.73
C CYS A 72 -70.10 -70.33 -58.65
N TYR A 73 -71.37 -70.51 -58.29
CA TYR A 73 -72.02 -69.92 -57.12
C TYR A 73 -71.84 -70.80 -55.86
N TYR A 74 -70.97 -71.81 -55.92
CA TYR A 74 -70.75 -72.79 -54.85
C TYR A 74 -69.25 -73.07 -54.76
N LEU A 75 -68.53 -72.33 -53.89
CA LEU A 75 -67.26 -72.69 -53.22
C LEU A 75 -66.53 -71.44 -52.68
N PHE A 76 -67.25 -70.53 -52.03
CA PHE A 76 -66.62 -69.38 -51.35
C PHE A 76 -67.21 -69.14 -49.95
N SER A 77 -67.57 -70.23 -49.24
CA SER A 77 -68.09 -70.18 -47.87
C SER A 77 -67.23 -70.87 -46.81
N SER A 78 -65.96 -71.17 -47.08
CA SER A 78 -65.09 -71.74 -46.05
C SER A 78 -63.62 -71.64 -46.44
N LEU A 79 -62.94 -70.56 -46.04
CA LEU A 79 -61.58 -70.58 -45.50
C LEU A 79 -61.19 -69.14 -45.17
N PHE A 80 -61.32 -68.78 -43.89
CA PHE A 80 -60.63 -67.64 -43.30
C PHE A 80 -59.29 -68.15 -42.77
N MET A 81 -58.20 -67.73 -43.42
CA MET A 81 -56.80 -67.70 -42.99
C MET A 81 -55.97 -67.89 -44.24
N GLN A 82 -55.69 -66.79 -44.91
CA GLN A 82 -54.52 -66.70 -45.76
C GLN A 82 -53.72 -65.52 -45.25
N ASP A 83 -52.42 -65.77 -45.08
CA ASP A 83 -51.44 -64.81 -44.60
C ASP A 83 -51.52 -63.50 -45.39
N TYR A 84 -51.10 -62.40 -44.76
CA TYR A 84 -50.96 -61.12 -45.45
C TYR A 84 -49.88 -61.29 -46.54
N VAL A 85 -50.31 -61.63 -47.74
CA VAL A 85 -49.47 -61.66 -48.93
C VAL A 85 -49.55 -60.27 -49.54
N ASP A 86 -48.41 -59.56 -49.55
CA ASP A 86 -48.21 -58.35 -50.35
C ASP A 86 -48.30 -58.71 -51.84
N TYR A 87 -49.51 -58.93 -52.36
CA TYR A 87 -49.72 -59.14 -53.79
C TYR A 87 -49.41 -57.86 -54.59
N ILE A 88 -49.17 -56.73 -53.92
CA ILE A 88 -48.74 -55.46 -54.52
C ILE A 88 -47.49 -54.93 -53.81
N GLU A 89 -46.42 -55.72 -53.75
CA GLU A 89 -45.08 -55.18 -54.09
C GLU A 89 -45.01 -54.95 -55.61
N HIS A 90 -45.93 -54.17 -56.16
CA HIS A 90 -45.77 -53.70 -57.53
C HIS A 90 -45.01 -52.40 -57.43
N HIS A 91 -43.69 -52.49 -57.60
CA HIS A 91 -42.88 -51.35 -57.99
C HIS A 91 -43.66 -50.61 -59.09
N ALA A 92 -44.06 -49.36 -58.85
CA ALA A 92 -44.74 -48.58 -59.86
C ALA A 92 -43.82 -48.52 -61.09
N LYS A 93 -44.16 -49.27 -62.15
CA LYS A 93 -43.33 -49.38 -63.35
C LYS A 93 -43.20 -48.04 -64.08
N HIS A 94 -44.18 -47.16 -63.90
CA HIS A 94 -44.24 -45.84 -64.49
C HIS A 94 -44.57 -44.78 -63.42
N PRO A 95 -44.03 -43.55 -63.56
CA PRO A 95 -44.36 -42.46 -62.64
C PRO A 95 -45.85 -42.09 -62.72
N LEU A 96 -46.40 -41.57 -61.62
CA LEU A 96 -47.80 -41.10 -61.52
C LEU A 96 -48.13 -39.94 -62.49
N SER A 97 -47.12 -39.28 -63.04
CA SER A 97 -47.26 -38.17 -64.00
C SER A 97 -46.35 -38.38 -65.20
N ASN A 98 -46.90 -38.15 -66.39
CA ASN A 98 -46.17 -38.14 -67.66
C ASN A 98 -45.64 -36.74 -68.02
N ALA A 99 -45.45 -35.86 -67.02
CA ALA A 99 -44.88 -34.54 -67.27
C ALA A 99 -43.49 -34.70 -67.92
N PRO A 100 -43.27 -34.13 -69.12
CA PRO A 100 -42.01 -34.30 -69.81
C PRO A 100 -40.89 -33.67 -69.00
N GLU A 101 -39.76 -34.38 -68.88
CA GLU A 101 -38.67 -33.91 -68.05
C GLU A 101 -38.02 -32.64 -68.66
N PRO A 102 -37.79 -31.59 -67.85
CA PRO A 102 -37.21 -30.37 -68.36
C PRO A 102 -35.74 -30.58 -68.71
N LYS A 103 -35.31 -30.03 -69.85
CA LYS A 103 -33.94 -30.17 -70.36
C LYS A 103 -32.83 -29.84 -69.35
N ARG A 104 -33.10 -28.97 -68.37
CA ARG A 104 -32.17 -28.59 -67.28
C ARG A 104 -31.75 -29.74 -66.36
N ARG A 105 -32.48 -30.87 -66.34
CA ARG A 105 -32.10 -32.06 -65.56
C ARG A 105 -30.94 -32.84 -66.19
N PHE A 106 -30.82 -32.75 -67.51
CA PHE A 106 -29.83 -33.53 -68.28
C PHE A 106 -28.63 -32.69 -68.74
N ILE A 107 -28.84 -31.39 -68.93
CA ILE A 107 -27.81 -30.46 -69.37
C ILE A 107 -27.22 -29.77 -68.13
N GLN A 108 -25.93 -29.41 -68.20
CA GLN A 108 -25.25 -28.63 -67.17
C GLN A 108 -26.07 -27.39 -66.72
N SER A 109 -25.98 -27.07 -65.43
CA SER A 109 -26.77 -26.03 -64.81
C SER A 109 -26.45 -24.65 -65.39
N LYS A 110 -27.48 -23.98 -65.93
CA LYS A 110 -27.35 -22.59 -66.39
C LYS A 110 -27.08 -21.61 -65.24
N TRP A 111 -27.51 -21.95 -64.03
CA TRP A 111 -27.32 -21.09 -62.86
C TRP A 111 -25.87 -21.13 -62.38
N GLU A 112 -25.26 -22.32 -62.36
CA GLU A 112 -23.82 -22.47 -62.11
C GLU A 112 -23.00 -21.73 -63.16
N ASN A 113 -23.34 -21.89 -64.44
CA ASN A 113 -22.67 -21.13 -65.51
C ASN A 113 -22.76 -19.61 -65.32
N LYS A 114 -23.90 -19.10 -64.81
CA LYS A 114 -24.07 -17.66 -64.52
C LYS A 114 -23.17 -17.22 -63.36
N GLU A 115 -23.06 -18.03 -62.31
CA GLU A 115 -22.23 -17.72 -61.16
C GLU A 115 -20.74 -17.85 -61.47
N VAL A 116 -20.36 -18.86 -62.25
CA VAL A 116 -19.00 -19.00 -62.81
C VAL A 116 -18.67 -17.78 -63.67
N LEU A 117 -19.57 -17.33 -64.55
CA LEU A 117 -19.34 -16.12 -65.35
C LEU A 117 -19.20 -14.85 -64.49
N ARG A 118 -19.97 -14.76 -63.40
CA ARG A 118 -19.85 -13.67 -62.43
C ARG A 118 -18.47 -13.68 -61.76
N LEU A 119 -18.02 -14.85 -61.32
CA LEU A 119 -16.69 -15.03 -60.74
C LEU A 119 -15.60 -14.74 -61.78
N VAL A 120 -15.72 -15.24 -63.01
CA VAL A 120 -14.79 -14.96 -64.13
C VAL A 120 -14.71 -13.46 -64.43
N ARG A 121 -15.83 -12.73 -64.40
CA ARG A 121 -15.81 -11.26 -64.53
C ARG A 121 -15.11 -10.60 -63.34
N ALA A 122 -15.39 -11.06 -62.12
CA ALA A 122 -14.72 -10.53 -60.93
C ALA A 122 -13.21 -10.80 -60.93
N ILE A 123 -12.78 -11.97 -61.43
CA ILE A 123 -11.37 -12.33 -61.64
C ILE A 123 -10.75 -11.47 -62.74
N ARG A 124 -11.43 -11.33 -63.90
CA ARG A 124 -10.95 -10.50 -65.02
C ARG A 124 -10.83 -9.02 -64.65
N ASN A 125 -11.72 -8.52 -63.80
CA ASN A 125 -11.68 -7.18 -63.25
C ASN A 125 -10.68 -7.04 -62.08
N GLY A 126 -10.02 -8.13 -61.66
CA GLY A 126 -9.01 -8.13 -60.60
C GLY A 126 -9.55 -8.07 -59.17
N HIS A 127 -10.86 -8.24 -58.96
CA HIS A 127 -11.46 -8.24 -57.62
C HIS A 127 -11.25 -9.55 -56.85
N ILE A 128 -11.02 -10.67 -57.56
CA ILE A 128 -10.71 -11.96 -56.97
C ILE A 128 -9.34 -12.38 -57.46
N THR A 129 -8.38 -12.40 -56.55
CA THR A 129 -7.03 -12.94 -56.76
C THR A 129 -6.91 -14.28 -56.03
N PHE A 130 -6.35 -15.29 -56.68
CA PHE A 130 -6.27 -16.65 -56.13
C PHE A 130 -4.99 -16.89 -55.32
N GLU A 131 -3.96 -16.09 -55.56
CA GLU A 131 -2.76 -16.09 -54.75
C GLU A 131 -3.02 -15.21 -53.53
N LYS A 132 -3.11 -15.83 -52.34
CA LYS A 132 -2.83 -15.09 -51.12
C LYS A 132 -1.31 -14.84 -51.14
N PRO A 133 -0.82 -13.61 -51.28
CA PRO A 133 0.60 -13.38 -51.11
C PRO A 133 0.98 -13.91 -49.71
N ASN A 134 2.08 -14.66 -49.60
CA ASN A 134 2.66 -14.93 -48.28
C ASN A 134 2.90 -13.56 -47.66
N GLU A 135 2.13 -13.21 -46.62
CA GLU A 135 2.39 -12.00 -45.86
C GLU A 135 3.67 -12.23 -45.07
N GLU A 136 4.82 -12.05 -45.73
CA GLU A 136 6.05 -11.79 -45.02
C GLU A 136 5.77 -10.55 -44.17
N LYS A 137 5.80 -10.73 -42.83
CA LYS A 137 5.66 -9.63 -41.89
C LYS A 137 6.63 -8.55 -42.34
N ARG A 138 6.12 -7.44 -42.88
CA ARG A 138 6.95 -6.33 -43.34
C ARG A 138 7.64 -5.76 -42.11
N VAL A 139 8.86 -6.21 -41.82
CA VAL A 139 9.72 -5.63 -40.80
C VAL A 139 10.22 -4.32 -41.37
N TYR A 140 9.51 -3.24 -41.07
CA TYR A 140 10.01 -1.90 -41.33
C TYR A 140 10.89 -1.47 -40.16
N SER A 141 12.06 -0.93 -40.46
CA SER A 141 12.81 -0.15 -39.48
C SER A 141 11.96 1.05 -39.11
N LEU A 142 11.39 1.04 -37.89
CA LEU A 142 10.59 2.15 -37.37
C LEU A 142 11.44 3.41 -37.13
N TRP A 143 12.75 3.22 -36.96
CA TRP A 143 13.69 4.27 -36.61
C TRP A 143 14.47 4.74 -37.85
N GLU A 144 14.54 6.05 -38.03
CA GLU A 144 15.48 6.71 -38.95
C GLU A 144 16.89 6.68 -38.35
N PRO A 145 17.97 6.84 -39.14
CA PRO A 145 19.33 6.93 -38.59
C PRO A 145 19.42 8.11 -37.60
N ASP A 146 19.52 7.78 -36.31
CA ASP A 146 19.45 8.74 -35.21
C ASP A 146 20.55 9.82 -35.29
N SER A 147 20.12 11.08 -35.16
CA SER A 147 20.99 12.24 -34.83
C SER A 147 20.79 12.71 -33.37
N GLY A 148 20.26 11.83 -32.53
CA GLY A 148 19.98 12.11 -31.11
C GLY A 148 21.23 12.09 -30.22
N PRO A 149 21.21 12.82 -29.08
CA PRO A 149 22.31 12.84 -28.14
C PRO A 149 22.49 11.48 -27.48
N THR A 150 23.74 11.00 -27.41
CA THR A 150 24.10 9.76 -26.72
C THR A 150 23.84 9.88 -25.23
N GLU A 151 22.92 9.05 -24.71
CA GLU A 151 22.71 8.91 -23.27
C GLU A 151 23.99 8.37 -22.60
N LYS A 152 24.55 9.14 -21.67
CA LYS A 152 25.66 8.70 -20.83
C LYS A 152 25.16 7.60 -19.88
N ARG A 153 25.47 6.34 -20.19
CA ARG A 153 25.33 5.25 -19.23
C ARG A 153 26.30 5.49 -18.07
N LEU A 154 25.86 5.26 -16.84
CA LEU A 154 26.77 5.23 -15.69
C LEU A 154 27.87 4.19 -15.97
N GLY A 155 29.13 4.59 -15.82
CA GLY A 155 30.25 3.67 -15.94
C GLY A 155 30.24 2.66 -14.81
N LEU A 156 30.58 1.40 -15.12
CA LEU A 156 30.79 0.35 -14.12
C LEU A 156 31.93 0.77 -13.18
N SER A 157 31.69 0.66 -11.88
CA SER A 157 32.67 0.98 -10.83
C SER A 157 33.62 -0.20 -10.62
N HIS A 158 34.86 0.06 -10.17
CA HIS A 158 35.85 -1.01 -9.95
C HIS A 158 35.45 -2.00 -8.85
N GLU A 159 34.63 -1.54 -7.89
CA GLU A 159 34.06 -2.35 -6.80
C GLU A 159 33.12 -3.47 -7.27
N GLU A 160 32.44 -3.28 -8.42
CA GLU A 160 31.49 -4.25 -9.00
C GLU A 160 32.18 -5.34 -9.82
N SER A 161 33.50 -5.26 -9.98
CA SER A 161 34.26 -6.26 -10.73
C SER A 161 34.32 -7.58 -9.95
N TYR A 162 34.45 -8.71 -10.68
CA TYR A 162 34.62 -10.02 -10.03
C TYR A 162 35.97 -10.16 -9.28
N ASN A 163 36.92 -9.27 -9.57
CA ASN A 163 38.27 -9.29 -9.00
C ASN A 163 38.68 -7.85 -8.61
N PRO A 164 38.04 -7.27 -7.58
CA PRO A 164 38.35 -5.94 -7.10
C PRO A 164 39.68 -5.95 -6.31
N SER A 165 40.26 -4.76 -6.10
CA SER A 165 41.42 -4.64 -5.21
C SER A 165 41.05 -4.99 -3.76
N LEU A 166 42.06 -5.34 -2.96
CA LEU A 166 41.87 -5.79 -1.58
C LEU A 166 41.21 -4.73 -0.69
N GLU A 167 41.35 -3.44 -1.03
CA GLU A 167 40.75 -2.31 -0.30
C GLU A 167 39.22 -2.34 -0.32
N TYR A 168 38.62 -2.92 -1.36
CA TYR A 168 37.17 -3.05 -1.47
C TYR A 168 36.62 -4.29 -0.76
N ILE A 169 37.48 -5.23 -0.33
CA ILE A 169 37.01 -6.44 0.34
C ILE A 169 36.76 -6.08 1.81
N PRO A 170 35.50 -6.17 2.29
CA PRO A 170 35.17 -5.74 3.63
C PRO A 170 35.80 -6.67 4.68
N THR A 171 36.13 -6.09 5.83
CA THR A 171 36.58 -6.85 6.99
C THR A 171 35.43 -7.59 7.65
N GLN A 172 35.72 -8.61 8.46
CA GLN A 172 34.67 -9.37 9.15
C GLN A 172 33.85 -8.51 10.12
N GLU A 173 34.46 -7.48 10.70
CA GLU A 173 33.79 -6.50 11.56
C GLU A 173 32.78 -5.67 10.77
N GLU A 174 33.14 -5.22 9.56
CA GLU A 174 32.22 -4.50 8.67
C GLU A 174 31.05 -5.38 8.21
N ILE A 175 31.32 -6.64 7.87
CA ILE A 175 30.26 -7.61 7.52
C ILE A 175 29.30 -7.79 8.69
N SER A 176 29.80 -7.96 9.91
CA SER A 176 28.96 -8.06 11.11
C SER A 176 28.18 -6.76 11.37
N GLY A 177 28.77 -5.60 11.06
CA GLY A 177 28.11 -4.31 11.09
C GLY A 177 26.94 -4.22 10.10
N TYR A 178 27.13 -4.71 8.87
CA TYR A 178 26.06 -4.75 7.85
C TYR A 178 24.90 -5.68 8.21
N GLU A 179 25.18 -6.76 8.96
CA GLU A 179 24.15 -7.66 9.48
C GLU A 179 23.30 -7.01 10.58
N LEU A 180 23.89 -6.13 11.38
CA LEU A 180 23.21 -5.34 12.41
C LEU A 180 22.42 -4.14 11.84
N MET A 181 22.73 -3.69 10.62
CA MET A 181 21.98 -2.64 9.94
C MET A 181 20.61 -3.13 9.46
N TYR A 182 19.65 -2.19 9.35
CA TYR A 182 18.36 -2.46 8.72
C TYR A 182 18.54 -2.80 7.23
N GLU A 183 17.60 -3.59 6.68
CA GLU A 183 17.69 -4.07 5.29
C GLU A 183 17.74 -2.93 4.25
N GLU A 184 17.12 -1.79 4.54
CA GLU A 184 17.09 -0.62 3.65
C GLU A 184 18.43 0.12 3.57
N ASP A 185 19.20 0.10 4.67
CA ASP A 185 20.48 0.81 4.80
C ASP A 185 21.68 -0.08 4.46
N ARG A 186 21.47 -1.41 4.37
CA ARG A 186 22.52 -2.37 4.04
C ARG A 186 23.07 -2.11 2.62
N PRO A 187 24.39 -2.25 2.39
CA PRO A 187 24.94 -2.28 1.05
C PRO A 187 24.22 -3.32 0.18
N LYS A 188 23.89 -2.95 -1.07
CA LYS A 188 23.11 -3.81 -1.99
C LYS A 188 23.76 -5.18 -2.22
N TYR A 189 25.08 -5.21 -2.26
CA TYR A 189 25.86 -6.43 -2.35
C TYR A 189 27.16 -6.26 -1.55
N ILE A 190 27.74 -7.39 -1.14
CA ILE A 190 29.05 -7.43 -0.49
C ILE A 190 30.08 -7.78 -1.57
N PRO A 191 31.04 -6.89 -1.86
CA PRO A 191 32.07 -7.17 -2.86
C PRO A 191 32.91 -8.38 -2.44
N ARG A 192 33.08 -9.32 -3.37
CA ARG A 192 33.85 -10.55 -3.19
C ARG A 192 34.85 -10.69 -4.31
N ARG A 193 36.05 -11.12 -3.97
CA ARG A 193 37.11 -11.36 -4.94
C ARG A 193 37.15 -12.81 -5.36
N TYR A 194 37.14 -13.03 -6.67
CA TYR A 194 37.30 -14.34 -7.30
C TYR A 194 38.55 -14.35 -8.17
N GLU A 195 39.37 -15.39 -8.05
CA GLU A 195 40.61 -15.53 -8.82
C GLU A 195 40.38 -15.75 -10.33
N SER A 196 39.23 -16.32 -10.70
CA SER A 196 38.89 -16.60 -12.09
C SER A 196 37.40 -16.48 -12.36
N LEU A 197 37.05 -16.12 -13.59
CA LEU A 197 35.65 -15.94 -14.01
C LEU A 197 34.81 -17.22 -13.85
N ARG A 198 35.43 -18.40 -13.95
CA ARG A 198 34.75 -19.70 -13.78
C ARG A 198 34.29 -19.95 -12.35
N LYS A 199 34.91 -19.30 -11.36
CA LYS A 199 34.54 -19.41 -9.94
C LYS A 199 33.43 -18.43 -9.53
N VAL A 200 33.05 -17.50 -10.42
CA VAL A 200 32.02 -16.50 -10.11
C VAL A 200 30.67 -17.21 -10.00
N PRO A 201 30.00 -17.17 -8.83
CA PRO A 201 28.71 -17.80 -8.65
C PRO A 201 27.61 -17.02 -9.36
N ALA A 202 26.46 -17.67 -9.56
CA ALA A 202 25.25 -16.95 -9.94
C ALA A 202 24.87 -15.95 -8.82
N TYR A 203 24.51 -14.74 -9.21
CA TYR A 203 24.13 -13.70 -8.26
C TYR A 203 22.70 -13.94 -7.77
N GLU A 204 22.55 -14.25 -6.47
CA GLU A 204 21.29 -14.68 -5.85
C GLU A 204 20.20 -13.60 -5.92
N ASN A 205 20.58 -12.33 -5.74
CA ASN A 205 19.64 -11.20 -5.68
C ASN A 205 19.32 -10.60 -7.07
N ALA A 206 19.76 -11.21 -8.17
CA ALA A 206 19.58 -10.65 -9.51
C ALA A 206 18.11 -10.34 -9.84
N VAL A 207 17.22 -11.30 -9.54
CA VAL A 207 15.78 -11.14 -9.80
C VAL A 207 15.18 -10.06 -8.90
N LYS A 208 15.56 -10.07 -7.61
CA LYS A 208 15.10 -9.09 -6.62
C LYS A 208 15.47 -7.67 -7.04
N ASP A 209 16.73 -7.42 -7.39
CA ASP A 209 17.21 -6.10 -7.83
C ASP A 209 16.51 -5.62 -9.11
N THR A 210 16.24 -6.52 -10.06
CA THR A 210 15.50 -6.16 -11.27
C THR A 210 14.04 -5.82 -11.00
N PHE A 211 13.41 -6.53 -10.06
CA PHE A 211 12.03 -6.31 -9.66
C PHE A 211 11.89 -5.00 -8.87
N ASP A 212 12.78 -4.76 -7.90
CA ASP A 212 12.80 -3.53 -7.11
C ASP A 212 13.04 -2.31 -8.01
N ARG A 213 13.92 -2.40 -9.01
CA ARG A 213 14.08 -1.35 -10.02
C ARG A 213 12.81 -1.10 -10.82
N CYS A 214 12.04 -2.15 -11.16
CA CYS A 214 10.74 -1.97 -11.80
C CYS A 214 9.76 -1.26 -10.88
N LEU A 215 9.73 -1.62 -9.59
CA LEU A 215 8.93 -0.90 -8.58
C LEU A 215 9.34 0.56 -8.49
N ASP A 216 10.63 0.87 -8.40
CA ASP A 216 11.15 2.24 -8.35
C ASP A 216 10.73 3.07 -9.56
N LEU A 217 10.70 2.47 -10.75
CA LEU A 217 10.31 3.16 -11.97
C LEU A 217 8.84 3.61 -11.96
N TYR A 218 7.95 2.83 -11.35
CA TYR A 218 6.50 3.04 -11.40
C TYR A 218 5.92 3.63 -10.11
N LEU A 219 6.42 3.24 -8.95
CA LEU A 219 5.88 3.62 -7.64
C LEU A 219 6.57 4.85 -7.06
N CYS A 220 7.89 5.03 -7.27
CA CYS A 220 8.60 6.14 -6.65
C CYS A 220 8.28 7.49 -7.33
N PRO A 221 7.88 8.52 -6.56
CA PRO A 221 7.58 9.84 -7.13
C PRO A 221 8.84 10.51 -7.68
N ARG A 222 8.78 10.94 -8.94
CA ARG A 222 9.92 11.57 -9.63
C ARG A 222 9.97 13.06 -9.37
N THR A 223 10.85 13.49 -8.47
CA THR A 223 11.09 14.92 -8.17
C THR A 223 12.36 15.42 -8.84
N ARG A 224 12.30 16.60 -9.48
CA ARG A 224 13.51 17.29 -9.98
C ARG A 224 14.29 17.87 -8.81
N LYS A 225 15.37 17.19 -8.39
CA LYS A 225 16.29 17.68 -7.34
C LYS A 225 17.42 18.50 -7.95
N LYS A 226 17.58 19.75 -7.52
CA LYS A 226 18.78 20.55 -7.82
C LYS A 226 19.88 20.12 -6.85
N ARG A 227 20.78 19.22 -7.30
CA ARG A 227 21.97 18.87 -6.53
C ARG A 227 22.98 20.01 -6.65
N ILE A 228 23.41 20.50 -5.49
CA ILE A 228 24.32 21.64 -5.39
C ILE A 228 25.74 21.07 -5.25
N ASN A 229 26.51 21.15 -6.33
CA ASN A 229 27.93 20.78 -6.31
C ASN A 229 28.74 22.04 -5.96
N ILE A 230 28.82 22.36 -4.68
CA ILE A 230 29.52 23.53 -4.15
C ILE A 230 30.63 23.07 -3.22
N ASP A 231 31.79 23.72 -3.30
CA ASP A 231 32.89 23.47 -2.37
C ASP A 231 32.48 23.92 -0.96
N PRO A 232 32.71 23.10 0.08
CA PRO A 232 32.24 23.39 1.43
C PRO A 232 32.84 24.68 2.01
N GLU A 233 34.01 25.10 1.53
CA GLU A 233 34.66 26.34 1.98
C GLU A 233 33.92 27.60 1.54
N SER A 234 33.24 27.57 0.41
CA SER A 234 32.48 28.71 -0.10
C SER A 234 31.22 29.02 0.74
N LEU A 235 30.79 28.06 1.56
CA LEU A 235 29.70 28.25 2.52
C LEU A 235 30.12 29.10 3.74
N LYS A 236 31.42 29.26 3.97
CA LYS A 236 31.93 30.06 5.09
C LYS A 236 31.78 31.55 4.78
N PRO A 237 31.27 32.36 5.71
CA PRO A 237 31.22 33.81 5.53
C PRO A 237 32.64 34.38 5.47
N LYS A 238 32.82 35.44 4.68
CA LYS A 238 34.10 36.16 4.57
C LYS A 238 34.27 37.06 5.80
N LEU A 239 34.87 36.53 6.86
CA LEU A 239 35.21 37.26 8.08
C LEU A 239 36.63 37.85 7.98
N PRO A 240 36.90 39.01 8.62
CA PRO A 240 38.27 39.52 8.75
C PRO A 240 39.13 38.51 9.50
N SER A 241 40.43 38.49 9.20
CA SER A 241 41.33 37.54 9.83
C SER A 241 41.53 37.91 11.31
N ARG A 242 41.69 36.91 12.17
CA ARG A 242 42.02 37.13 13.59
C ARG A 242 43.33 37.92 13.77
N LYS A 243 44.19 38.03 12.76
CA LYS A 243 45.46 38.79 12.87
C LYS A 243 45.22 40.30 12.85
N ASP A 244 44.17 40.74 12.15
CA ASP A 244 43.84 42.16 11.96
C ASP A 244 43.15 42.74 13.21
N LEU A 245 42.58 41.89 14.06
CA LEU A 245 41.86 42.27 15.29
C LEU A 245 42.76 42.33 16.53
N LYS A 246 44.09 42.34 16.38
CA LYS A 246 44.99 42.47 17.54
C LYS A 246 44.93 43.89 18.12
N PRO A 247 45.04 44.06 19.46
CA PRO A 247 45.43 43.06 20.45
C PRO A 247 44.26 42.29 21.08
N TYR A 248 44.48 41.01 21.39
CA TYR A 248 43.64 40.18 22.25
C TYR A 248 44.52 39.22 23.07
N PRO A 249 44.09 38.80 24.27
CA PRO A 249 44.86 37.85 25.07
C PRO A 249 44.97 36.50 24.35
N THR A 250 46.19 35.95 24.29
CA THR A 250 46.49 34.64 23.66
C THR A 250 46.85 33.56 24.66
N THR A 251 47.52 33.94 25.74
CA THR A 251 48.09 33.04 26.73
C THR A 251 47.81 33.58 28.12
N CYS A 252 47.64 32.68 29.08
CA CYS A 252 47.62 33.07 30.49
C CYS A 252 49.00 33.63 30.87
N PHE A 253 49.05 34.82 31.49
CA PHE A 253 50.29 35.45 31.93
C PHE A 253 50.57 35.20 33.43
N LEU A 254 49.53 35.25 34.26
CA LEU A 254 49.63 35.13 35.72
C LEU A 254 48.55 34.20 36.28
N GLU A 255 48.93 33.42 37.29
CA GLU A 255 48.05 32.55 38.06
C GLU A 255 48.00 33.02 39.52
N TYR A 256 46.80 33.35 40.02
CA TYR A 256 46.59 33.76 41.41
C TYR A 256 46.35 32.54 42.30
N LYS A 257 47.44 32.00 42.87
CA LYS A 257 47.39 30.78 43.70
C LYS A 257 47.16 31.10 45.16
N GLY A 258 46.10 30.54 45.74
CA GLY A 258 45.95 30.57 47.19
C GLY A 258 44.57 30.22 47.73
N HIS A 259 43.50 30.36 46.96
CA HIS A 259 42.18 29.88 47.36
C HIS A 259 42.17 28.35 47.49
N SER A 260 41.49 27.83 48.51
CA SER A 260 41.38 26.38 48.75
C SER A 260 40.17 25.75 48.05
N ASP A 261 39.25 26.57 47.57
CA ASP A 261 38.05 26.14 46.84
C ASP A 261 37.78 27.06 45.63
N ALA A 262 36.77 26.73 44.83
CA ALA A 262 36.41 27.41 43.59
C ALA A 262 36.12 28.91 43.80
N VAL A 263 36.80 29.74 43.00
CA VAL A 263 36.56 31.17 42.91
C VAL A 263 35.23 31.41 42.19
N THR A 264 34.29 32.05 42.86
CA THR A 264 32.91 32.29 42.36
C THR A 264 32.78 33.63 41.66
N SER A 265 33.58 34.62 42.07
CA SER A 265 33.48 35.99 41.57
C SER A 265 34.82 36.68 41.61
N ILE A 266 35.04 37.57 40.64
CA ILE A 266 36.23 38.39 40.50
C ILE A 266 35.78 39.80 40.12
N ALA A 267 36.39 40.82 40.73
CA ALA A 267 36.17 42.21 40.37
C ALA A 267 37.50 42.96 40.31
N VAL A 268 37.66 43.78 39.28
CA VAL A 268 38.83 44.65 39.08
C VAL A 268 38.50 46.04 39.59
N GLN A 269 39.44 46.67 40.29
CA GLN A 269 39.31 48.08 40.66
C GLN A 269 39.42 48.98 39.42
N VAL A 270 38.80 50.15 39.45
CA VAL A 270 38.84 51.12 38.33
C VAL A 270 40.26 51.56 37.94
N SER A 271 41.21 51.58 38.88
CA SER A 271 42.63 51.87 38.57
C SER A 271 43.35 50.72 37.84
N GLY A 272 42.79 49.51 37.82
CA GLY A 272 43.39 48.33 37.21
C GLY A 272 44.56 47.72 37.98
N GLN A 273 44.96 48.30 39.11
CA GLN A 273 46.09 47.82 39.92
C GLN A 273 45.71 46.63 40.82
N TRP A 274 44.45 46.60 41.25
CA TRP A 274 43.96 45.69 42.28
C TRP A 274 42.82 44.82 41.77
N LEU A 275 42.87 43.54 42.11
CA LEU A 275 41.88 42.52 41.78
C LEU A 275 41.33 41.94 43.08
N ALA A 276 40.01 41.89 43.24
CA ALA A 276 39.38 41.16 44.33
C ALA A 276 38.81 39.85 43.81
N SER A 277 38.99 38.76 44.56
CA SER A 277 38.35 37.46 44.29
C SER A 277 37.61 36.97 45.52
N GLY A 278 36.41 36.42 45.29
CA GLY A 278 35.63 35.71 46.30
C GLY A 278 35.59 34.22 45.96
N SER A 279 35.73 33.38 46.98
CA SER A 279 35.68 31.92 46.83
C SER A 279 34.65 31.28 47.76
N ARG A 280 34.29 30.04 47.44
CA ARG A 280 33.50 29.18 48.32
C ARG A 280 34.24 28.76 49.59
N ASP A 281 35.56 28.96 49.65
CA ASP A 281 36.37 28.73 50.85
C ASP A 281 36.05 29.70 52.00
N GLY A 282 35.15 30.66 51.78
CA GLY A 282 34.74 31.65 52.77
C GLY A 282 35.68 32.85 52.85
N THR A 283 36.65 32.95 51.94
CA THR A 283 37.63 34.02 51.92
C THR A 283 37.45 34.95 50.73
N VAL A 284 37.70 36.24 50.98
CA VAL A 284 37.90 37.25 49.94
C VAL A 284 39.36 37.66 49.95
N ARG A 285 39.99 37.64 48.78
CA ARG A 285 41.41 38.00 48.62
C ARG A 285 41.56 39.16 47.67
N ILE A 286 42.46 40.08 48.03
CA ILE A 286 42.87 41.19 47.19
C ILE A 286 44.26 40.87 46.65
N TRP A 287 44.39 40.95 45.33
CA TRP A 287 45.59 40.66 44.58
C TRP A 287 46.10 41.88 43.85
N GLU A 288 47.43 41.95 43.71
CA GLU A 288 48.09 42.86 42.80
C GLU A 288 48.10 42.29 41.37
N VAL A 289 47.63 43.07 40.40
CA VAL A 289 47.40 42.59 39.02
C VAL A 289 48.71 42.26 38.29
N GLU A 290 49.80 42.97 38.57
CA GLU A 290 51.08 42.80 37.88
C GLU A 290 51.92 41.63 38.42
N THR A 291 51.78 41.30 39.70
CA THR A 291 52.67 40.33 40.37
C THR A 291 51.96 39.05 40.79
N GLY A 292 50.63 39.05 40.86
CA GLY A 292 49.86 37.94 41.41
C GLY A 292 49.95 37.80 42.94
N ARG A 293 50.53 38.78 43.64
CA ARG A 293 50.69 38.72 45.11
C ARG A 293 49.37 38.99 45.82
N CYS A 294 49.09 38.20 46.86
CA CYS A 294 47.96 38.42 47.76
C CYS A 294 48.34 39.45 48.83
N LEU A 295 47.68 40.61 48.83
CA LEU A 295 47.94 41.68 49.80
C LEU A 295 47.14 41.51 51.07
N LYS A 296 45.86 41.17 50.91
CA LYS A 296 44.90 41.12 52.01
C LYS A 296 43.98 39.94 51.82
N MET A 297 43.73 39.24 52.93
CA MET A 297 42.81 38.12 53.02
C MET A 297 41.79 38.44 54.09
N TRP A 298 40.51 38.35 53.74
CA TRP A 298 39.39 38.53 54.64
C TRP A 298 38.66 37.20 54.79
N ASP A 299 38.53 36.76 56.03
CA ASP A 299 37.83 35.54 56.38
C ASP A 299 36.40 35.89 56.80
N VAL A 300 35.45 35.61 55.90
CA VAL A 300 34.03 35.91 56.07
C VAL A 300 33.31 34.71 56.71
N GLY A 301 33.89 33.51 56.63
CA GLY A 301 33.36 32.28 57.24
C GLY A 301 32.16 31.65 56.52
N GLU A 302 31.57 32.34 55.53
CA GLU A 302 30.50 31.83 54.66
C GLU A 302 30.89 31.93 53.19
N ALA A 303 30.34 31.05 52.36
CA ALA A 303 30.63 31.02 50.93
C ALA A 303 30.30 32.36 50.26
N VAL A 304 31.29 32.94 49.59
CA VAL A 304 31.14 34.20 48.87
C VAL A 304 30.53 33.93 47.50
N HIS A 305 29.50 34.69 47.14
CA HIS A 305 28.81 34.55 45.86
C HIS A 305 29.22 35.60 44.84
N CYS A 306 29.29 36.86 45.25
CA CYS A 306 29.64 37.97 44.38
C CYS A 306 30.53 38.96 45.11
N VAL A 307 31.48 39.53 44.37
CA VAL A 307 32.35 40.61 44.83
C VAL A 307 32.28 41.72 43.81
N ALA A 308 32.15 42.97 44.26
CA ALA A 308 32.08 44.13 43.40
C ALA A 308 32.84 45.32 44.01
N TRP A 309 33.71 45.93 43.22
CA TRP A 309 34.35 47.19 43.59
C TRP A 309 33.38 48.36 43.40
N ASN A 310 33.52 49.38 44.24
CA ASN A 310 32.93 50.67 43.95
C ASN A 310 33.54 51.26 42.66
N PRO A 311 32.72 51.70 41.69
CA PRO A 311 33.21 52.35 40.47
C PRO A 311 33.93 53.69 40.71
N ASN A 312 33.78 54.31 41.88
CA ASN A 312 34.43 55.58 42.17
C ASN A 312 35.92 55.38 42.50
N PRO A 313 36.86 56.04 41.78
CA PRO A 313 38.30 55.82 41.96
C PRO A 313 38.83 56.31 43.31
N GLN A 314 38.15 57.27 43.94
CA GLN A 314 38.50 57.85 45.25
C GLN A 314 37.98 57.03 46.45
N LEU A 315 37.11 56.05 46.20
CA LEU A 315 36.44 55.27 47.25
C LEU A 315 36.77 53.79 47.07
N HIS A 316 37.82 53.34 47.77
CA HIS A 316 38.28 51.95 47.76
C HIS A 316 37.42 51.04 48.64
N ILE A 317 36.14 50.96 48.31
CA ILE A 317 35.13 50.17 49.01
C ILE A 317 34.84 48.90 48.19
N LEU A 318 34.75 47.77 48.89
CA LEU A 318 34.41 46.48 48.31
C LEU A 318 33.07 46.00 48.86
N ALA A 319 32.13 45.70 47.98
CA ALA A 319 30.88 45.03 48.30
C ALA A 319 31.03 43.52 48.07
N ILE A 320 30.62 42.73 49.05
CA ILE A 320 30.73 41.27 49.05
C ILE A 320 29.36 40.72 49.43
N SER A 321 28.84 39.76 48.66
CA SER A 321 27.71 38.95 49.11
C SER A 321 28.21 37.60 49.63
N ALA A 322 27.88 37.31 50.90
CA ALA A 322 28.22 36.07 51.56
C ALA A 322 26.94 35.47 52.15
N GLY A 323 26.55 34.29 51.68
CA GLY A 323 25.27 33.68 52.05
C GLY A 323 24.07 34.60 51.75
N GLN A 324 23.37 35.01 52.81
CA GLN A 324 22.21 35.93 52.74
C GLN A 324 22.56 37.39 53.03
N ASP A 325 23.80 37.66 53.45
CA ASP A 325 24.24 38.96 53.90
C ASP A 325 25.09 39.67 52.84
N VAL A 326 25.08 41.00 52.89
CA VAL A 326 25.98 41.83 52.08
C VAL A 326 26.92 42.60 53.00
N LEU A 327 28.22 42.49 52.74
CA LEU A 327 29.27 43.16 53.47
C LEU A 327 29.83 44.28 52.61
N VAL A 328 29.91 45.48 53.16
CA VAL A 328 30.54 46.64 52.55
C VAL A 328 31.77 46.97 53.38
N LEU A 329 32.94 46.69 52.85
CA LEU A 329 34.18 46.70 53.61
C LEU A 329 35.17 47.72 53.04
N ASN A 330 35.88 48.39 53.94
CA ASN A 330 36.99 49.28 53.59
C ASN A 330 38.24 48.45 53.28
N THR A 331 38.74 48.55 52.05
CA THR A 331 39.92 47.77 51.63
C THR A 331 41.21 48.23 52.30
N GLY A 332 41.28 49.48 52.80
CA GLY A 332 42.47 50.07 53.39
C GLY A 332 43.58 50.33 52.37
N LEU A 333 43.21 50.41 51.09
CA LEU A 333 44.07 50.85 49.99
C LEU A 333 43.80 52.35 49.76
N GLY A 334 44.80 53.11 49.31
CA GLY A 334 44.68 54.55 49.04
C GLY A 334 45.39 55.45 50.07
N ASN A 335 45.27 56.76 49.87
CA ASN A 335 45.90 57.78 50.72
C ASN A 335 45.26 57.86 52.11
N ALA A 336 46.00 58.38 53.10
CA ALA A 336 45.49 58.53 54.47
C ALA A 336 44.19 59.36 54.54
N GLU A 337 44.08 60.42 53.73
CA GLU A 337 42.87 61.27 53.63
C GLU A 337 41.67 60.52 53.04
N GLU A 338 41.90 59.69 52.01
CA GLU A 338 40.85 58.88 51.38
C GLU A 338 40.34 57.81 52.34
N GLN A 339 41.26 57.18 53.09
CA GLN A 339 40.90 56.22 54.11
C GLN A 339 40.08 56.85 55.24
N GLN A 340 40.41 58.08 55.66
CA GLN A 340 39.62 58.81 56.67
C GLN A 340 38.20 59.09 56.16
N ARG A 341 38.05 59.61 54.93
CA ARG A 341 36.73 59.82 54.31
C ARG A 341 35.93 58.53 54.20
N ILE A 342 36.56 57.41 53.83
CA ILE A 342 35.88 56.11 53.75
C ILE A 342 35.48 55.63 55.14
N LYS A 343 36.33 55.80 56.15
CA LYS A 343 36.00 55.43 57.54
C LYS A 343 34.80 56.23 58.07
N GLU A 344 34.72 57.52 57.75
CA GLU A 344 33.55 58.35 58.07
C GLU A 344 32.28 57.86 57.34
N LEU A 345 32.39 57.49 56.06
CA LEU A 345 31.27 57.00 55.25
C LEU A 345 30.77 55.60 55.64
N VAL A 346 31.66 54.74 56.13
CA VAL A 346 31.38 53.34 56.49
C VAL A 346 31.07 53.21 57.99
N HIS A 347 30.98 54.32 58.72
CA HIS A 347 30.53 54.35 60.11
C HIS A 347 29.01 54.37 60.19
N VAL A 348 28.42 53.40 60.90
CA VAL A 348 27.00 53.40 61.25
C VAL A 348 26.87 53.75 62.72
N ASP A 349 26.17 54.85 63.02
CA ASP A 349 25.77 55.19 64.39
C ASP A 349 24.90 54.08 64.97
N ALA A 350 25.13 53.70 66.23
CA ALA A 350 24.27 52.74 66.92
C ALA A 350 22.81 53.22 66.85
N PRO A 351 21.82 52.33 66.60
CA PRO A 351 20.44 52.75 66.47
C PRO A 351 20.00 53.46 67.75
N SER A 352 19.72 54.77 67.66
CA SER A 352 18.99 55.48 68.69
C SER A 352 17.60 54.84 68.78
N ALA A 353 17.15 54.59 70.01
CA ALA A 353 15.87 53.94 70.29
C ALA A 353 14.73 54.65 69.54
N ILE A 354 14.18 54.01 68.50
CA ILE A 354 13.00 54.49 67.81
C ILE A 354 11.80 54.15 68.70
N ASP A 355 11.06 55.19 69.09
CA ASP A 355 9.81 55.12 69.81
C ASP A 355 8.80 54.20 69.08
N ASN A 356 8.27 53.24 69.83
CA ASN A 356 7.25 52.30 69.41
C ASN A 356 5.96 53.03 68.98
N SER A 357 5.78 53.29 67.69
CA SER A 357 4.44 53.67 67.19
C SER A 357 4.09 53.25 65.76
N ASP A 358 4.85 52.39 65.08
CA ASP A 358 4.36 51.71 63.87
C ASP A 358 4.99 50.32 63.66
N LYS A 359 4.14 49.28 63.62
CA LYS A 359 4.53 47.88 63.43
C LYS A 359 4.85 47.58 61.96
N SER A 360 6.06 47.92 61.53
CA SER A 360 6.72 47.22 60.42
C SER A 360 8.17 46.95 60.82
N THR A 361 8.53 45.67 61.00
CA THR A 361 9.92 45.30 61.25
C THR A 361 10.73 45.64 59.99
N PRO A 362 11.83 46.40 60.08
CA PRO A 362 12.63 46.74 58.91
C PRO A 362 13.19 45.45 58.28
N ILE A 363 12.97 45.28 56.98
CA ILE A 363 13.39 44.08 56.20
C ILE A 363 14.93 43.92 56.20
N VAL A 364 15.67 45.02 56.41
CA VAL A 364 17.13 45.07 56.37
C VAL A 364 17.65 45.82 57.58
N SER A 365 18.59 45.21 58.32
CA SER A 365 19.29 45.86 59.44
C SER A 365 20.75 46.15 59.07
N TRP A 366 21.20 47.37 59.36
CA TRP A 366 22.59 47.81 59.21
C TRP A 366 23.34 47.56 60.52
N LEU A 367 24.38 46.73 60.47
CA LEU A 367 25.23 46.45 61.62
C LEU A 367 26.68 46.80 61.29
N GLN A 368 27.40 47.40 62.24
CA GLN A 368 28.84 47.57 62.08
C GLN A 368 29.51 46.18 62.17
N HIS A 369 30.45 45.91 61.27
CA HIS A 369 31.22 44.67 61.24
C HIS A 369 32.51 44.84 62.05
N ASP A 370 32.51 44.30 63.27
CA ASP A 370 33.57 44.49 64.26
C ASP A 370 34.98 44.07 63.80
N LYS A 371 35.09 43.05 62.94
CA LYS A 371 36.40 42.50 62.53
C LYS A 371 37.09 43.25 61.39
N HIS A 372 36.34 43.98 60.56
CA HIS A 372 36.86 44.49 59.27
C HIS A 372 36.50 45.96 59.00
N GLU A 373 36.14 46.73 60.04
CA GLU A 373 35.79 48.17 59.96
C GLU A 373 34.83 48.45 58.78
N GLY A 374 33.75 47.68 58.71
CA GLY A 374 32.81 47.69 57.59
C GLY A 374 31.36 47.67 58.03
N ILE A 375 30.45 47.61 57.06
CA ILE A 375 29.01 47.50 57.27
C ILE A 375 28.57 46.10 56.86
N ARG A 376 27.75 45.45 57.70
CA ARG A 376 27.04 44.21 57.40
C ARG A 376 25.55 44.51 57.26
N LEU A 377 25.04 44.26 56.07
CA LEU A 377 23.63 44.24 55.73
C LEU A 377 23.10 42.83 56.00
N LYS A 378 22.32 42.69 57.06
CA LYS A 378 21.56 41.45 57.31
C LYS A 378 20.15 41.60 56.75
N HIS A 379 19.78 40.70 55.85
CA HIS A 379 18.41 40.57 55.40
C HIS A 379 17.66 39.65 56.38
N ILE A 380 16.81 40.22 57.24
CA ILE A 380 15.99 39.43 58.15
C ILE A 380 14.77 38.97 57.35
N LYS A 381 14.63 37.65 57.18
CA LYS A 381 13.45 37.06 56.54
C LYS A 381 12.49 36.53 57.58
#